data_AF-A0A959FSK9-F1
#
_entry.id   AF-A0A959FSK9-F1
#
_cell.length_a   1.000
_cell.length_b   1.000
_cell.length_c   1.000
_cell.angle_alpha   90.00
_cell.angle_beta   90.00
_cell.angle_gamma   90.00
#
_symmetry.space_group_name_H-M   'P 1'
#
loop_
_entity.id
_entity.type
_entity.pdbx_description
1 polymer ?
#
loop_
_entity_poly.entity_id
_entity_poly.type
_entity_poly.pdbx_seq_one_letter_code
_entity_poly.pdbx_strand_id
1 'polypeptide(L)' 'MRPLLIFGFALLSSGIIAQEASVAHKVLRLMGTRFELTAVADDDAQAWAAVEAGITEIRRIEALISSWDEHSQTS' A
#
# COMPACT_ATOMS: atom_id res chain seq x y z
N MET A 1 34.08 37.83 1.52
CA MET A 1 32.64 37.88 1.92
C MET A 1 31.70 37.36 0.83
N ARG A 2 31.92 37.66 -0.45
CA ARG A 2 31.12 37.14 -1.59
C ARG A 2 31.08 35.59 -1.72
N PRO A 3 32.18 34.82 -1.54
CA PRO A 3 32.13 33.36 -1.66
C PRO A 3 31.46 32.67 -0.46
N LEU A 4 31.42 33.32 0.72
CA LEU A 4 30.78 32.77 1.92
C LEU A 4 29.24 32.81 1.80
N LEU A 5 28.69 33.82 1.13
CA LEU A 5 27.26 33.92 0.82
C LEU A 5 26.81 32.86 -0.20
N ILE A 6 27.65 32.56 -1.18
CA ILE A 6 27.37 31.51 -2.20
C ILE A 6 27.38 30.12 -1.54
N PHE A 7 28.32 29.86 -0.63
CA PHE A 7 28.39 28.60 0.10
C PHE A 7 27.20 28.41 1.05
N GLY A 8 26.75 29.50 1.71
CA GLY A 8 25.55 29.48 2.55
C GLY A 8 24.25 29.24 1.77
N PHE A 9 24.14 29.78 0.55
CA PHE A 9 22.98 29.58 -0.32
C PHE A 9 22.88 28.13 -0.86
N ALA A 10 24.02 27.51 -1.19
CA ALA A 10 24.06 26.11 -1.63
C ALA A 10 23.69 25.10 -0.52
N LEU A 11 23.92 25.44 0.76
CA LEU A 11 23.53 24.60 1.89
C LEU A 11 22.02 24.64 2.17
N LEU A 12 21.34 25.75 1.83
CA LEU A 12 19.87 25.88 2.01
C LEU A 12 19.06 25.04 1.01
N SER A 13 19.62 24.73 -0.17
CA SER A 13 18.89 23.97 -1.21
C SER A 13 18.80 22.47 -0.95
N SER A 14 19.56 21.91 0.00
CA SER A 14 19.56 20.48 0.31
C SER A 14 18.37 20.01 1.18
N GLY A 15 17.51 20.94 1.64
CA GLY A 15 16.40 20.63 2.55
C GLY A 15 15.10 20.19 1.89
N ILE A 16 15.03 20.08 0.56
CA ILE A 16 13.81 19.68 -0.15
C ILE A 16 13.94 18.22 -0.59
N ILE A 17 13.63 17.30 0.31
CA ILE A 17 13.40 15.89 -0.04
C ILE A 17 11.90 15.76 -0.29
N ALA A 18 11.48 15.71 -1.56
CA ALA A 18 10.12 15.29 -1.89
C ALA A 18 10.05 13.76 -1.70
N GLN A 19 9.23 13.30 -0.77
CA GLN A 19 8.99 11.86 -0.58
C GLN A 19 8.02 11.41 -1.67
N GLU A 20 8.50 10.55 -2.57
CA GLU A 20 7.67 9.90 -3.58
C GLU A 20 6.78 8.86 -2.89
N ALA A 21 5.48 8.89 -3.17
CA ALA A 21 4.56 7.90 -2.63
C ALA A 21 4.88 6.52 -3.22
N SER A 22 4.96 5.49 -2.38
CA SER A 22 5.07 4.11 -2.81
C SER A 22 3.71 3.55 -3.21
N VAL A 23 3.69 2.73 -4.26
CA VAL A 23 2.50 2.07 -4.79
C VAL A 23 2.71 0.56 -4.78
N ALA A 24 1.90 -0.15 -3.99
CA ALA A 24 1.84 -1.60 -4.01
C ALA A 24 0.64 -2.06 -4.84
N HIS A 25 0.84 -3.06 -5.69
CA HIS A 25 -0.18 -3.60 -6.58
C HIS A 25 -0.18 -5.13 -6.55
N LYS A 26 -1.37 -5.72 -6.46
CA LYS A 26 -1.54 -7.18 -6.48
C LYS A 26 -2.78 -7.58 -7.25
N VAL A 27 -2.59 -8.51 -8.18
CA VAL A 27 -3.67 -9.23 -8.86
C VAL A 27 -3.69 -10.67 -8.36
N LEU A 28 -4.86 -11.16 -7.94
CA LEU A 28 -5.05 -12.52 -7.46
C LEU A 28 -6.52 -12.96 -7.59
N ARG A 29 -6.81 -14.25 -7.35
CA ARG A 29 -8.17 -14.78 -7.33
C ARG A 29 -8.65 -14.94 -5.89
N LEU A 30 -9.78 -14.32 -5.55
CA LEU A 30 -10.45 -14.41 -4.25
C LEU A 30 -11.96 -14.58 -4.50
N MET A 31 -12.68 -15.29 -3.64
CA MET A 31 -14.13 -15.50 -3.81
C MET A 31 -14.53 -16.00 -5.22
N GLY A 32 -13.70 -16.85 -5.82
CA GLY A 32 -13.93 -17.39 -7.17
C GLY A 32 -13.78 -16.39 -8.34
N THR A 33 -13.38 -15.14 -8.10
CA THR A 33 -13.25 -14.09 -9.14
C THR A 33 -11.90 -13.36 -9.08
N ARG A 34 -11.55 -12.59 -10.12
CA ARG A 34 -10.28 -11.85 -10.20
C ARG A 34 -10.40 -10.54 -9.40
N PHE A 35 -9.54 -10.39 -8.41
CA PHE A 35 -9.36 -9.17 -7.63
C PHE A 35 -8.07 -8.46 -8.01
N GLU A 36 -8.11 -7.14 -7.96
CA GLU A 36 -6.98 -6.26 -8.19
C GLU A 36 -6.95 -5.23 -7.07
N LEU A 37 -5.89 -5.26 -6.26
CA LEU A 37 -5.71 -4.39 -5.10
C LEU A 37 -4.53 -3.47 -5.37
N THR A 38 -4.73 -2.18 -5.10
CA THR A 38 -3.70 -1.15 -5.18
C THR A 38 -3.73 -0.34 -3.89
N ALA A 39 -2.57 -0.16 -3.26
CA ALA A 39 -2.39 0.72 -2.12
C ALA A 39 -1.32 1.76 -2.42
N VAL A 40 -1.53 2.98 -1.92
CA VAL A 40 -0.58 4.08 -2.02
C VAL A 40 -0.25 4.53 -0.61
N ALA A 41 1.04 4.59 -0.26
CA ALA A 41 1.51 5.00 1.06
C ALA A 41 2.86 5.72 0.94
N ASP A 42 3.32 6.36 2.03
CA ASP A 42 4.61 7.06 2.04
C ASP A 42 5.82 6.10 2.09
N ASP A 43 5.56 4.83 2.38
CA ASP A 43 6.53 3.74 2.54
C ASP A 43 6.04 2.48 1.82
N ASP A 44 6.98 1.73 1.23
CA ASP A 44 6.69 0.49 0.51
C ASP A 44 6.15 -0.60 1.44
N ALA A 45 6.71 -0.74 2.65
CA ALA A 45 6.24 -1.75 3.59
C ALA A 45 4.81 -1.46 4.05
N GLN A 46 4.45 -0.20 4.25
CA GLN A 46 3.09 0.24 4.53
C GLN A 46 2.13 -0.05 3.37
N ALA A 47 2.53 0.26 2.13
CA ALA A 47 1.70 -0.02 0.95
C ALA A 47 1.43 -1.53 0.82
N TRP A 48 2.46 -2.37 0.97
CA TRP A 48 2.30 -3.83 0.95
C TRP A 48 1.48 -4.36 2.13
N ALA A 49 1.69 -3.83 3.34
CA ALA A 49 0.89 -4.22 4.51
C ALA A 49 -0.59 -3.93 4.30
N ALA A 50 -0.93 -2.80 3.66
CA ALA A 50 -2.32 -2.47 3.33
C ALA A 50 -2.92 -3.44 2.31
N VAL A 51 -2.16 -3.84 1.27
CA VAL A 51 -2.60 -4.87 0.31
C VAL A 51 -2.86 -6.20 1.02
N GLU A 52 -1.95 -6.67 1.87
CA GLU A 52 -2.10 -7.93 2.60
C GLU A 52 -3.25 -7.90 3.62
N ALA A 53 -3.48 -6.76 4.26
CA ALA A 53 -4.64 -6.56 5.12
C ALA A 53 -5.95 -6.68 4.32
N GLY A 54 -6.02 -6.09 3.13
CA GLY A 54 -7.17 -6.22 2.23
C GLY A 54 -7.43 -7.66 1.80
N ILE A 55 -6.37 -8.39 1.42
CA ILE A 55 -6.46 -9.82 1.06
C ILE A 55 -6.99 -10.64 2.25
N THR A 56 -6.48 -10.38 3.45
CA THR A 56 -6.89 -11.07 4.68
C THR A 56 -8.36 -10.83 4.99
N GLU A 57 -8.82 -9.59 4.86
CA GLU A 57 -10.22 -9.24 5.12
C GLU A 57 -11.18 -9.87 4.11
N ILE A 58 -10.81 -9.90 2.82
CA ILE A 58 -11.60 -10.57 1.79
C ILE A 58 -11.73 -12.07 2.10
N ARG A 59 -10.64 -12.73 2.52
CA ARG A 59 -10.69 -14.15 2.95
C ARG A 59 -11.58 -14.37 4.17
N ARG A 60 -11.52 -13.46 5.14
CA ARG A 60 -12.39 -13.51 6.33
C ARG A 60 -13.87 -13.40 5.93
N ILE A 61 -14.19 -12.51 4.99
CA ILE A 61 -15.55 -12.35 4.45
C ILE A 61 -15.97 -13.61 3.69
N GLU A 62 -15.12 -14.14 2.80
CA GLU A 62 -15.38 -15.37 2.05
C GLU A 62 -15.77 -16.54 2.98
N ALA A 63 -15.02 -16.74 4.07
CA ALA A 63 -15.32 -17.77 5.07
C ALA A 63 -16.67 -17.57 5.80
N LEU A 64 -17.22 -16.35 5.84
CA LEU A 64 -18.49 -16.07 6.49
C LEU A 64 -19.70 -16.22 5.57
N ILE A 65 -19.54 -15.95 4.27
CA ILE A 65 -20.66 -15.83 3.32
C ILE A 65 -20.59 -16.78 2.13
N SER A 66 -19.58 -17.66 2.07
CA SER A 66 -19.45 -18.62 0.98
C SER A 66 -20.62 -19.60 1.00
N SER A 67 -21.36 -19.70 -0.10
CA SER A 67 -22.40 -20.72 -0.28
C SER A 67 -21.84 -22.10 -0.65
N TRP A 68 -20.51 -22.22 -0.74
CA TRP A 68 -19.80 -23.44 -1.12
C TRP A 68 -18.95 -24.00 0.03
N ASP A 69 -18.81 -23.22 1.10
CA ASP A 69 -18.11 -23.64 2.31
C ASP A 69 -19.15 -24.13 3.32
N GLU A 70 -19.06 -25.39 3.72
CA GLU A 70 -19.96 -26.03 4.70
C GLU A 70 -19.79 -25.42 6.11
N HIS A 71 -18.69 -24.70 6.36
CA HIS A 71 -18.42 -24.02 7.63
C HIS A 71 -18.81 -22.54 7.62
N SER A 72 -19.37 -22.05 6.50
CA SER A 72 -19.89 -20.69 6.38
C SER A 72 -21.14 -20.48 7.24
N GLN A 73 -21.36 -19.25 7.71
CA GLN A 73 -22.54 -18.93 8.53
C GLN A 73 -23.83 -18.85 7.71
N THR A 74 -23.73 -18.87 6.38
CA THR A 74 -24.87 -18.71 5.48
C THR A 74 -25.19 -19.98 4.68
N SER A 75 -24.53 -21.10 4.98
CA SER A 75 -24.75 -22.41 4.34
C SER A 75 -25.75 -23.27 5.11
#